data_AF-A0A433V714-F1
#
_entry.id   AF-A0A433V714-F1
#
_cell.length_a   1.000
_cell.length_b   1.000
_cell.length_c   1.000
_cell.angle_alpha   90.00
_cell.angle_beta   90.00
_cell.angle_gamma   90.00
#
_symmetry.space_group_name_H-M   'P 1'
#
loop_
_entity.id
_entity.type
_entity.pdbx_description
1 polymer ?
#
loop_
_entity_poly.entity_id
_entity_poly.type
_entity_poly.pdbx_seq_one_letter_code
_entity_poly.pdbx_strand_id
1 'polypeptide(L)'
;MPPILSSLDNSNQHRQAPLHDDISEDSEDVLTTAEAEEFRYLETRVEECLKSFWEIGRALARIRDERLYRENYKTFEEYCMTRWEMSRRSAYQLIDAAVIYKNISENIIDEPDNVAYGRQSIKVLPANERQIRPLVALSPKQQQEAWNEVVSTAPNGKVTAVHVACVVNEYRRKGAVPNKKSNLDNIYIETEQTRSCWNCSYCSKELPENPQSFYCNKLGELSLLEKNGNERGAECQHWNHRNTPADNKSQQPETFNLNVQLPSHLQPLIQDAARASGLIISEWVAKAIQEALLATDVTDVTDLTDN
;
A
#
# COMPACT_ATOMS: atom_id res chain seq x y z
N MET A 1 -50.93 -82.83 46.20
CA MET A 1 -52.00 -82.41 47.13
C MET A 1 -51.76 -80.95 47.49
N PRO A 2 -52.75 -80.06 47.30
CA PRO A 2 -52.78 -78.69 47.86
C PRO A 2 -53.16 -78.79 49.36
N PRO A 3 -53.05 -77.75 50.21
CA PRO A 3 -53.91 -76.54 50.22
C PRO A 3 -53.16 -75.25 50.72
N ILE A 4 -53.68 -74.04 50.94
CA ILE A 4 -55.01 -73.40 51.01
C ILE A 4 -54.79 -71.88 50.77
N LEU A 5 -55.81 -71.23 50.21
CA LEU A 5 -55.95 -69.78 50.02
C LEU A 5 -56.16 -68.98 51.32
N SER A 6 -56.01 -67.67 51.18
CA SER A 6 -56.65 -66.54 51.91
C SER A 6 -55.62 -65.69 52.66
N SER A 7 -55.63 -64.36 52.58
CA SER A 7 -56.72 -63.45 52.29
C SER A 7 -56.22 -62.18 51.59
N LEU A 8 -57.08 -61.67 50.72
CA LEU A 8 -57.11 -60.30 50.25
C LEU A 8 -57.02 -59.33 51.43
N ASP A 9 -56.18 -58.30 51.30
CA ASP A 9 -56.54 -56.98 51.78
C ASP A 9 -56.07 -55.93 50.77
N ASN A 10 -57.07 -55.19 50.27
CA ASN A 10 -56.95 -54.20 49.22
C ASN A 10 -57.23 -52.85 49.89
N SER A 11 -56.22 -51.98 49.97
CA SER A 11 -56.41 -50.57 50.35
C SER A 11 -55.37 -49.70 49.64
N ASN A 12 -55.61 -49.55 48.34
CA ASN A 12 -55.67 -48.28 47.61
C ASN A 12 -54.83 -47.09 48.16
N GLN A 13 -53.69 -46.79 47.53
CA GLN A 13 -53.23 -45.40 47.44
C GLN A 13 -52.29 -45.13 46.26
N HIS A 14 -52.77 -44.20 45.43
CA HIS A 14 -52.00 -43.26 44.62
C HIS A 14 -51.11 -43.80 43.49
N ARG A 15 -51.66 -43.68 42.28
CA ARG A 15 -50.86 -43.36 41.09
C ARG A 15 -50.10 -42.06 41.36
N GLN A 16 -48.77 -42.13 41.41
CA GLN A 16 -47.92 -40.97 41.20
C GLN A 16 -46.99 -41.28 40.04
N ALA A 17 -47.22 -40.57 38.94
CA ALA A 17 -46.23 -40.34 37.92
C ALA A 17 -45.05 -39.57 38.56
N PRO A 18 -43.80 -39.87 38.21
CA PRO A 18 -42.71 -38.96 38.51
C PRO A 18 -42.83 -37.73 37.59
N LEU A 19 -43.11 -36.58 38.22
CA LEU A 19 -42.93 -35.26 37.66
C LEU A 19 -41.42 -34.94 37.60
N HIS A 20 -41.01 -34.43 36.45
CA HIS A 20 -39.99 -33.39 36.21
C HIS A 20 -38.86 -33.22 37.24
N ASP A 21 -37.64 -33.46 36.78
CA ASP A 21 -36.58 -32.47 36.95
C ASP A 21 -36.25 -31.89 35.57
N ASP A 22 -36.43 -30.58 35.45
CA ASP A 22 -35.97 -29.73 34.35
C ASP A 22 -34.47 -29.44 34.51
N ILE A 23 -33.88 -28.95 33.39
CA ILE A 23 -32.58 -28.26 33.26
C ILE A 23 -31.40 -29.25 33.11
N SER A 24 -30.76 -29.39 31.95
CA SER A 24 -30.17 -28.30 31.16
C SER A 24 -30.21 -28.56 29.64
N GLU A 25 -31.05 -27.81 28.93
CA GLU A 25 -30.70 -27.29 27.60
C GLU A 25 -29.51 -26.33 27.80
N ASP A 26 -28.28 -26.85 27.66
CA ASP A 26 -27.04 -26.04 27.49
C ASP A 26 -25.83 -26.95 27.18
N SER A 27 -26.03 -28.08 26.47
CA SER A 27 -24.92 -28.97 26.08
C SER A 27 -24.54 -28.87 24.61
N GLU A 28 -25.13 -27.95 23.84
CA GLU A 28 -24.77 -27.73 22.42
C GLU A 28 -23.51 -26.85 22.25
N ASP A 29 -22.97 -26.27 23.33
CA ASP A 29 -21.84 -25.31 23.26
C ASP A 29 -20.48 -25.90 23.68
N VAL A 30 -20.40 -27.21 23.99
CA VAL A 30 -19.14 -27.86 24.40
C VAL A 30 -18.66 -28.80 23.31
N LEU A 31 -17.55 -28.43 22.66
CA LEU A 31 -16.86 -29.25 21.65
C LEU A 31 -16.58 -30.66 22.18
N THR A 32 -16.99 -31.68 21.44
CA THR A 32 -16.60 -33.07 21.70
C THR A 32 -15.08 -33.23 21.58
N THR A 33 -14.52 -34.30 22.15
CA THR A 33 -13.08 -34.54 22.10
C THR A 33 -12.54 -34.63 20.66
N ALA A 34 -13.32 -35.21 19.74
CA ALA A 34 -12.99 -35.28 18.32
C ALA A 34 -13.04 -33.89 17.65
N GLU A 35 -14.08 -33.10 17.92
CA GLU A 35 -14.19 -31.74 17.38
C GLU A 35 -13.09 -30.81 17.92
N ALA A 36 -12.70 -30.97 19.19
CA ALA A 36 -11.59 -30.21 19.79
C ALA A 36 -10.22 -30.61 19.21
N GLU A 37 -10.04 -31.86 18.77
CA GLU A 37 -8.83 -32.32 18.07
C GLU A 37 -8.80 -31.81 16.63
N GLU A 38 -9.94 -31.87 15.92
CA GLU A 38 -10.10 -31.33 14.59
C GLU A 38 -9.90 -29.81 14.56
N PHE A 39 -10.46 -29.09 15.53
CA PHE A 39 -10.27 -27.65 15.69
C PHE A 39 -8.78 -27.30 15.86
N ARG A 40 -8.05 -28.00 16.75
CA ARG A 40 -6.61 -27.81 16.94
C ARG A 40 -5.79 -28.12 15.68
N TYR A 41 -6.16 -29.15 14.93
CA TYR A 41 -5.51 -29.50 13.66
C TYR A 41 -5.72 -28.41 12.60
N LEU A 42 -6.95 -27.90 12.49
CA LEU A 42 -7.28 -26.81 11.57
C LEU A 42 -6.59 -25.51 11.97
N GLU A 43 -6.54 -25.16 13.26
CA GLU A 43 -5.78 -24.01 13.76
C GLU A 43 -4.29 -24.13 13.42
N THR A 44 -3.69 -25.32 13.59
CA THR A 44 -2.29 -25.57 13.22
C THR A 44 -2.06 -25.33 11.72
N ARG A 45 -2.94 -25.83 10.86
CA ARG A 45 -2.86 -25.59 9.41
C ARG A 45 -3.04 -24.12 9.05
N VAL A 46 -3.97 -23.43 9.71
CA VAL A 46 -4.16 -21.99 9.53
C VAL A 46 -2.89 -21.24 9.94
N GLU A 47 -2.26 -21.59 11.05
CA GLU A 47 -0.98 -21.00 11.47
C GLU A 47 0.17 -21.26 10.48
N GLU A 48 0.28 -22.46 9.92
CA GLU A 48 1.27 -22.79 8.89
C GLU A 48 1.05 -21.99 7.60
N CYS A 49 -0.20 -21.86 7.16
CA CYS A 49 -0.58 -21.03 6.02
C CYS A 49 -0.34 -19.54 6.28
N LEU A 50 -0.58 -19.06 7.51
CA LEU A 50 -0.25 -17.69 7.93
C LEU A 50 1.26 -17.47 7.93
N LYS A 51 2.08 -18.47 8.29
CA LYS A 51 3.55 -18.40 8.14
C LYS A 51 3.99 -18.52 6.67
N SER A 52 3.14 -18.94 5.74
CA SER A 52 3.55 -19.17 4.35
C SER A 52 3.78 -17.89 3.54
N PHE A 53 3.35 -16.70 4.00
CA PHE A 53 3.46 -15.47 3.18
C PHE A 53 4.91 -15.13 2.81
N TRP A 54 5.88 -15.34 3.71
CA TRP A 54 7.28 -15.00 3.43
C TRP A 54 7.94 -16.05 2.54
N GLU A 55 7.50 -17.31 2.60
CA GLU A 55 7.95 -18.36 1.68
C GLU A 55 7.43 -18.13 0.27
N ILE A 56 6.15 -17.75 0.15
CA ILE A 56 5.53 -17.33 -1.11
C ILE A 56 6.27 -16.11 -1.65
N GLY A 57 6.49 -15.08 -0.83
CA GLY A 57 7.23 -13.89 -1.22
C GLY A 57 8.65 -14.20 -1.70
N ARG A 58 9.39 -15.08 -1.00
CA ARG A 58 10.72 -15.54 -1.39
C ARG A 58 10.70 -16.31 -2.72
N ALA A 59 9.73 -17.18 -2.92
CA ALA A 59 9.57 -17.92 -4.17
C ALA A 59 9.23 -17.00 -5.34
N LEU A 60 8.31 -16.05 -5.13
CA LEU A 60 7.95 -15.03 -6.12
C LEU A 60 9.16 -14.15 -6.47
N ALA A 61 9.96 -13.74 -5.49
CA ALA A 61 11.19 -12.98 -5.70
C ALA A 61 12.15 -13.78 -6.59
N ARG A 62 12.39 -15.05 -6.27
CA ARG A 62 13.27 -15.92 -7.06
C ARG A 62 12.77 -16.11 -8.50
N ILE A 63 11.47 -16.37 -8.68
CA ILE A 63 10.85 -16.50 -10.01
C ILE A 63 11.02 -15.22 -10.83
N ARG A 64 10.85 -14.05 -10.19
CA ARG A 64 11.03 -12.74 -10.81
C ARG A 64 12.48 -12.50 -11.22
N ASP A 65 13.39 -12.68 -10.27
CA ASP A 65 14.81 -12.30 -10.40
C ASP A 65 15.55 -13.23 -11.39
N GLU A 66 15.26 -14.55 -11.35
CA GLU A 66 15.79 -15.53 -12.30
C GLU A 66 14.98 -15.59 -13.62
N ARG A 67 13.92 -14.78 -13.73
CA ARG A 67 12.99 -14.70 -14.87
C ARG A 67 12.46 -16.08 -15.29
N LEU A 68 12.08 -16.93 -14.33
CA LEU A 68 11.63 -18.31 -14.58
C LEU A 68 10.26 -18.38 -15.27
N TYR A 69 9.52 -17.26 -15.30
CA TYR A 69 8.24 -17.13 -16.00
C TYR A 69 8.38 -16.98 -17.53
N ARG A 70 9.58 -16.69 -18.05
CA ARG A 70 9.81 -16.23 -19.44
C ARG A 70 9.43 -17.21 -20.54
N GLU A 71 9.30 -18.50 -20.21
CA GLU A 71 8.93 -19.53 -21.18
C GLU A 71 7.48 -19.36 -21.67
N ASN A 72 6.58 -18.97 -20.77
CA ASN A 72 5.15 -18.94 -21.03
C ASN A 72 4.52 -17.54 -20.86
N TYR A 73 5.24 -16.58 -20.28
CA TYR A 73 4.72 -15.25 -19.95
C TYR A 73 5.71 -14.15 -20.34
N LYS A 74 5.20 -13.02 -20.84
CA LYS A 74 6.03 -11.89 -21.28
C LYS A 74 6.59 -11.09 -20.10
N THR A 75 5.80 -10.95 -19.04
CA THR A 75 6.18 -10.23 -17.81
C THR A 75 5.88 -11.04 -16.56
N PHE A 76 6.54 -10.69 -15.46
CA PHE A 76 6.30 -11.29 -14.16
C PHE A 76 4.86 -11.00 -13.68
N GLU A 77 4.35 -9.82 -13.96
CA GLU A 77 3.00 -9.41 -13.62
C GLU A 77 1.93 -10.23 -14.35
N GLU A 78 2.14 -10.49 -15.65
CA GLU A 78 1.25 -11.35 -16.44
C GLU A 78 1.22 -12.77 -15.87
N TYR A 79 2.38 -13.29 -15.46
CA TYR A 79 2.50 -14.57 -14.76
C TYR A 79 1.72 -14.57 -13.43
N CYS A 80 1.93 -13.58 -12.57
CA CYS A 80 1.23 -13.48 -11.28
C CYS A 80 -0.28 -13.39 -11.44
N MET A 81 -0.75 -12.61 -12.41
CA MET A 81 -2.17 -12.44 -12.67
C MET A 81 -2.80 -13.69 -13.28
N THR A 82 -2.16 -14.29 -14.28
CA THR A 82 -2.74 -15.42 -15.03
C THR A 82 -2.66 -16.72 -14.24
N ARG A 83 -1.55 -16.99 -13.55
CA ARG A 83 -1.34 -18.27 -12.87
C ARG A 83 -1.90 -18.30 -11.45
N TRP A 84 -1.91 -17.15 -10.77
CA TRP A 84 -2.21 -17.03 -9.34
C TRP A 84 -3.35 -16.06 -9.02
N GLU A 85 -3.98 -15.45 -10.04
CA GLU A 85 -5.03 -14.44 -9.88
C GLU A 85 -4.61 -13.29 -8.95
N MET A 86 -3.31 -13.00 -8.94
CA MET A 86 -2.69 -12.09 -8.00
C MET A 86 -2.34 -10.79 -8.69
N SER A 87 -2.82 -9.67 -8.13
CA SER A 87 -2.46 -8.35 -8.64
C SER A 87 -0.94 -8.10 -8.52
N ARG A 88 -0.39 -7.29 -9.43
CA ARG A 88 1.01 -6.81 -9.34
C ARG A 88 1.32 -6.31 -7.93
N ARG A 89 0.47 -5.44 -7.39
CA ARG A 89 0.67 -4.84 -6.06
C ARG A 89 0.79 -5.91 -4.98
N SER A 90 -0.10 -6.90 -4.97
CA SER A 90 -0.09 -7.99 -3.99
C SER A 90 1.18 -8.84 -4.10
N ALA A 91 1.63 -9.15 -5.32
CA ALA A 91 2.85 -9.93 -5.54
C ALA A 91 4.09 -9.21 -4.98
N TYR A 92 4.24 -7.91 -5.28
CA TYR A 92 5.37 -7.12 -4.77
C TYR A 92 5.28 -6.92 -3.25
N GLN A 93 4.09 -6.76 -2.68
CA GLN A 93 3.91 -6.70 -1.22
C GLN A 93 4.39 -7.98 -0.52
N LEU A 94 4.10 -9.15 -1.06
CA LEU A 94 4.60 -10.42 -0.53
C LEU A 94 6.12 -10.53 -0.62
N ILE A 95 6.70 -10.07 -1.74
CA ILE A 95 8.16 -10.02 -1.93
C ILE A 95 8.81 -9.10 -0.89
N ASP A 96 8.33 -7.87 -0.76
CA ASP A 96 8.86 -6.90 0.21
C ASP A 96 8.73 -7.42 1.65
N ALA A 97 7.59 -8.03 1.96
CA ALA A 97 7.36 -8.63 3.27
C ALA A 97 8.34 -9.77 3.57
N ALA A 98 8.67 -10.60 2.59
CA ALA A 98 9.67 -11.67 2.77
C ALA A 98 11.08 -11.12 3.04
N VAL A 99 11.46 -10.03 2.37
CA VAL A 99 12.76 -9.37 2.58
C VAL A 99 12.85 -8.80 4.00
N ILE A 100 11.81 -8.09 4.44
CA ILE A 100 11.79 -7.47 5.78
C ILE A 100 11.70 -8.54 6.87
N TYR A 101 10.89 -9.59 6.66
CA TYR A 101 10.82 -10.72 7.57
C TYR A 101 12.19 -11.38 7.74
N LYS A 102 12.93 -11.60 6.65
CA LYS A 102 14.30 -12.11 6.68
C LYS A 102 15.20 -11.19 7.50
N ASN A 103 15.18 -9.88 7.22
CA ASN A 103 15.97 -8.87 7.94
C ASN A 103 15.70 -8.85 9.46
N ILE A 104 14.42 -8.95 9.86
CA ILE A 104 14.02 -9.06 11.27
C ILE A 104 14.49 -10.40 11.85
N SER A 105 14.31 -11.50 11.13
CA SER A 105 14.64 -12.85 11.63
C SER A 105 16.15 -13.11 11.79
N GLU A 106 16.99 -12.49 10.95
CA GLU A 106 18.43 -12.74 10.93
C GLU A 106 19.21 -11.85 11.91
N ASN A 107 18.65 -10.72 12.34
CA ASN A 107 19.14 -9.79 13.37
C ASN A 107 20.67 -9.80 13.53
N ILE A 108 21.38 -9.43 12.46
CA ILE A 108 22.83 -9.27 12.45
C ILE A 108 23.13 -7.85 12.94
N ILE A 109 23.61 -7.73 14.18
CA ILE A 109 24.20 -6.48 14.67
C ILE A 109 25.60 -6.42 14.07
N ASP A 110 25.76 -5.73 12.93
CA ASP A 110 27.08 -5.38 12.40
C ASP A 110 27.65 -4.22 13.24
N GLU A 111 28.23 -4.54 14.40
CA GLU A 111 29.17 -3.68 15.11
C GLU A 111 30.57 -4.30 14.95
N PRO A 112 31.54 -3.61 14.33
CA PRO A 112 32.80 -4.21 13.89
C PRO A 112 33.76 -4.64 15.01
N ASP A 113 33.45 -4.37 16.29
CA ASP A 113 34.36 -4.60 17.42
C ASP A 113 33.86 -5.55 18.52
N ASN A 114 32.79 -6.33 18.30
CA ASN A 114 32.28 -7.22 19.36
C ASN A 114 31.83 -8.61 18.89
N VAL A 115 32.81 -9.50 18.66
CA VAL A 115 32.64 -10.93 18.32
C VAL A 115 32.09 -11.77 19.53
N ALA A 116 31.50 -11.15 20.56
CA ALA A 116 31.18 -11.82 21.81
C ALA A 116 29.69 -11.95 22.17
N TYR A 117 28.75 -11.38 21.40
CA TYR A 117 27.32 -11.55 21.68
C TYR A 117 26.63 -12.33 20.57
N GLY A 118 26.32 -13.59 20.88
CA GLY A 118 25.65 -14.51 19.98
C GLY A 118 24.35 -13.95 19.41
N ARG A 119 24.03 -14.41 18.20
CA ARG A 119 22.79 -14.19 17.43
C ARG A 119 21.59 -13.89 18.36
N GLN A 120 21.24 -12.61 18.54
CA GLN A 120 20.15 -12.22 19.42
C GLN A 120 18.83 -12.60 18.75
N SER A 121 18.34 -13.80 19.08
CA SER A 121 17.08 -14.33 18.59
C SER A 121 15.93 -13.43 19.02
N ILE A 122 15.33 -12.72 18.06
CA ILE A 122 14.08 -12.00 18.29
C ILE A 122 13.03 -13.05 18.70
N LYS A 123 12.49 -12.93 19.91
CA LYS A 123 11.57 -13.93 20.49
C LYS A 123 10.20 -13.99 19.80
N VAL A 124 9.80 -12.93 19.10
CA VAL A 124 8.50 -12.81 18.44
C VAL A 124 8.69 -12.31 17.01
N LEU A 125 8.43 -13.20 16.04
CA LEU A 125 8.50 -12.87 14.61
C LEU A 125 7.15 -12.37 14.09
N PRO A 126 7.13 -11.58 13.00
CA PRO A 126 5.89 -11.15 12.38
C PRO A 126 5.04 -12.36 11.92
N ALA A 127 3.79 -12.41 12.36
CA ALA A 127 2.87 -13.51 12.05
C ALA A 127 2.19 -13.36 10.68
N ASN A 128 2.11 -12.15 10.11
CA ASN A 128 1.49 -11.92 8.81
C ASN A 128 2.07 -10.68 8.10
N GLU A 129 1.84 -10.59 6.78
CA GLU A 129 2.30 -9.47 5.94
C GLU A 129 1.77 -8.11 6.42
N ARG A 130 0.56 -8.07 7.00
CA ARG A 130 -0.04 -6.81 7.47
C ARG A 130 0.75 -6.16 8.59
N GLN A 131 1.38 -6.95 9.47
CA GLN A 131 2.27 -6.43 10.51
C GLN A 131 3.58 -5.88 9.91
N ILE A 132 4.03 -6.43 8.77
CA ILE A 132 5.29 -6.02 8.14
C ILE A 132 5.12 -4.78 7.27
N ARG A 133 3.96 -4.64 6.62
CA ARG A 133 3.69 -3.57 5.65
C ARG A 133 4.06 -2.15 6.13
N PRO A 134 3.83 -1.74 7.40
CA PRO A 134 4.26 -0.41 7.85
C PRO A 134 5.78 -0.22 7.86
N LEU A 135 6.56 -1.29 8.04
CA LEU A 135 8.02 -1.27 8.15
C LEU A 135 8.72 -1.06 6.81
N VAL A 136 8.03 -1.24 5.68
CA VAL A 136 8.58 -1.09 4.31
C VAL A 136 9.26 0.26 4.12
N ALA A 137 8.79 1.30 4.79
CA ALA A 137 9.30 2.66 4.63
C ALA A 137 10.51 3.01 5.53
N LEU A 138 11.02 2.04 6.31
CA LEU A 138 12.17 2.17 7.20
C LEU A 138 13.41 1.51 6.61
N SER A 139 14.61 1.98 6.97
CA SER A 139 15.87 1.30 6.60
C SER A 139 16.02 -0.05 7.30
N PRO A 140 16.86 -0.97 6.81
CA PRO A 140 16.99 -2.31 7.42
C PRO A 140 17.29 -2.29 8.93
N LYS A 141 18.17 -1.40 9.39
CA LYS A 141 18.46 -1.22 10.82
C LYS A 141 17.24 -0.67 11.59
N GLN A 142 16.57 0.32 11.02
CA GLN A 142 15.36 0.91 11.61
C GLN A 142 14.20 -0.08 11.67
N GLN A 143 14.08 -1.00 10.71
CA GLN A 143 13.08 -2.06 10.73
C GLN A 143 13.27 -2.98 11.94
N GLN A 144 14.51 -3.38 12.23
CA GLN A 144 14.84 -4.22 13.39
C GLN A 144 14.58 -3.47 14.70
N GLU A 145 15.03 -2.22 14.81
CA GLU A 145 14.82 -1.38 16.00
C GLU A 145 13.33 -1.13 16.26
N ALA A 146 12.58 -0.73 15.23
CA ALA A 146 11.14 -0.51 15.33
C ALA A 146 10.40 -1.81 15.67
N TRP A 147 10.84 -2.97 15.14
CA TRP A 147 10.25 -4.25 15.50
C TRP A 147 10.53 -4.63 16.96
N ASN A 148 11.73 -4.36 17.47
CA ASN A 148 12.05 -4.57 18.89
C ASN A 148 11.20 -3.66 19.80
N GLU A 149 10.98 -2.40 19.41
CA GLU A 149 10.07 -1.48 20.10
C GLU A 149 8.62 -1.97 20.06
N VAL A 150 8.16 -2.50 18.92
CA VAL A 150 6.82 -3.11 18.79
C VAL A 150 6.65 -4.28 19.76
N VAL A 151 7.63 -5.18 19.84
CA VAL A 151 7.56 -6.37 20.71
C VAL A 151 7.60 -5.96 22.19
N SER A 152 8.33 -4.92 22.56
CA SER A 152 8.40 -4.44 23.95
C SER A 152 7.17 -3.64 24.39
N THR A 153 6.51 -2.95 23.46
CA THR A 153 5.34 -2.09 23.73
C THR A 153 3.99 -2.76 23.44
N ALA A 154 3.99 -4.04 23.03
CA ALA A 154 2.80 -4.74 22.60
C ALA A 154 1.73 -4.82 23.71
N PRO A 155 0.51 -4.27 23.49
CA PRO A 155 -0.55 -4.34 24.48
C PRO A 155 -0.98 -5.80 24.69
N ASN A 156 -0.94 -6.27 25.94
CA ASN A 156 -1.26 -7.66 26.33
C ASN A 156 -0.40 -8.72 25.60
N GLY A 157 0.81 -8.36 25.14
CA GLY A 157 1.70 -9.26 24.40
C GLY A 157 1.22 -9.60 22.98
N LYS A 158 0.15 -8.95 22.49
CA LYS A 158 -0.39 -9.18 21.14
C LYS A 158 0.12 -8.10 20.18
N VAL A 159 0.99 -8.50 19.25
CA VAL A 159 1.47 -7.62 18.18
C VAL A 159 0.39 -7.51 17.09
N THR A 160 -0.32 -6.37 17.04
CA THR A 160 -1.33 -6.11 16.00
C THR A 160 -0.76 -5.21 14.90
N ALA A 161 -1.27 -5.31 13.68
CA ALA A 161 -0.82 -4.46 12.57
C ALA A 161 -1.02 -2.95 12.83
N VAL A 162 -2.09 -2.60 13.57
CA VAL A 162 -2.36 -1.21 13.98
C VAL A 162 -1.30 -0.72 14.97
N HIS A 163 -0.93 -1.56 15.94
CA HIS A 163 0.14 -1.25 16.88
C HIS A 163 1.48 -1.03 16.16
N VAL A 164 1.84 -1.91 15.22
CA VAL A 164 3.06 -1.74 14.41
C VAL A 164 3.04 -0.41 13.65
N ALA A 165 1.91 -0.08 13.01
CA ALA A 165 1.79 1.20 12.31
C ALA A 165 1.95 2.41 13.25
N CYS A 166 1.42 2.35 14.47
CA CYS A 166 1.58 3.40 15.46
C CYS A 166 3.04 3.61 15.84
N VAL A 167 3.73 2.53 16.22
CA VAL A 167 5.16 2.57 16.59
C VAL A 167 6.03 3.07 15.45
N VAL A 168 5.80 2.58 14.22
CA VAL A 168 6.54 3.05 13.03
C VAL A 168 6.30 4.53 12.78
N ASN A 169 5.06 5.01 12.89
CA ASN A 169 4.75 6.43 12.73
C ASN A 169 5.38 7.28 13.84
N GLU A 170 5.46 6.78 15.06
CA GLU A 170 6.21 7.42 16.15
C GLU A 170 7.70 7.45 15.87
N TYR A 171 8.29 6.34 15.45
CA TYR A 171 9.70 6.23 15.09
C TYR A 171 10.06 7.25 13.99
N ARG A 172 9.20 7.39 12.97
CA ARG A 172 9.34 8.40 11.91
C ARG A 172 9.19 9.84 12.40
N ARG A 173 8.33 10.09 13.40
CA ARG A 173 8.16 11.41 14.02
C ARG A 173 9.32 11.77 14.95
N LYS A 174 9.85 10.82 15.72
CA LYS A 174 11.00 11.00 16.63
C LYS A 174 12.30 11.23 15.84
N GLY A 175 12.43 10.63 14.66
CA GLY A 175 13.53 10.91 13.72
C GLY A 175 13.41 12.26 12.98
N ALA A 176 12.33 13.03 13.17
CA ALA A 176 12.12 14.32 12.52
C ALA A 176 12.65 15.50 13.36
N VAL A 177 13.97 15.60 13.50
CA VAL A 177 14.65 16.89 13.76
C VAL A 177 14.92 17.55 12.39
N PRO A 178 14.80 18.87 12.21
CA PRO A 178 15.19 19.52 10.96
C PRO A 178 16.71 19.41 10.79
N ASN A 179 17.14 18.39 10.04
CA ASN A 179 18.56 18.12 9.85
C ASN A 179 19.19 19.17 8.93
N LYS A 180 19.88 20.15 9.52
CA LYS A 180 20.98 20.85 8.83
C LYS A 180 22.11 19.84 8.62
N LYS A 181 22.18 19.31 7.38
CA LYS A 181 23.34 18.66 6.74
C LYS A 181 24.25 17.87 7.70
N SER A 182 23.92 16.61 7.95
CA SER A 182 24.88 15.62 8.45
C SER A 182 25.22 14.62 7.34
N ASN A 183 26.43 14.79 6.85
CA ASN A 183 27.28 14.01 5.96
C ASN A 183 27.19 12.46 6.09
N LEU A 184 26.12 11.86 5.57
CA LEU A 184 26.00 10.41 5.29
C LEU A 184 25.38 10.15 3.90
N ASP A 185 25.48 11.14 3.00
CA ASP A 185 25.08 11.06 1.59
C ASP A 185 26.17 10.41 0.69
N ASN A 186 26.99 9.50 1.24
CA ASN A 186 28.10 8.86 0.49
C ASN A 186 28.13 7.33 0.60
N ILE A 187 26.98 6.66 0.48
CA ILE A 187 26.89 5.34 -0.15
C ILE A 187 25.63 5.32 -1.04
N TYR A 188 25.61 6.20 -2.03
CA TYR A 188 24.94 6.00 -3.29
C TYR A 188 25.81 6.68 -4.34
N ILE A 189 25.77 6.15 -5.57
CA ILE A 189 26.65 6.42 -6.71
C ILE A 189 27.76 5.34 -6.75
N GLU A 190 27.73 4.37 -7.66
CA GLU A 190 27.42 4.52 -9.08
C GLU A 190 26.42 3.45 -9.58
N THR A 191 25.13 3.78 -9.57
CA THR A 191 24.34 3.53 -10.77
C THR A 191 23.72 4.85 -11.11
N GLU A 192 23.99 5.33 -12.32
CA GLU A 192 23.46 6.57 -12.86
C GLU A 192 21.99 6.70 -12.46
N GLN A 193 21.65 7.83 -11.83
CA GLN A 193 20.27 8.17 -11.56
C GLN A 193 19.56 8.26 -12.90
N THR A 194 18.94 7.15 -13.31
CA THR A 194 18.40 6.97 -14.65
C THR A 194 17.33 8.04 -14.85
N ARG A 195 17.67 9.01 -15.70
CA ARG A 195 16.76 10.11 -16.03
C ARG A 195 15.52 9.48 -16.64
N SER A 196 14.38 9.72 -16.02
CA SER A 196 13.10 9.17 -16.47
C SER A 196 12.06 10.27 -16.50
N CYS A 197 11.13 10.20 -17.42
CA CYS A 197 9.97 11.08 -17.41
C CYS A 197 9.20 10.95 -16.08
N TRP A 198 9.20 9.79 -15.43
CA TRP A 198 8.50 9.53 -14.17
C TRP A 198 9.13 10.19 -12.93
N ASN A 199 10.44 10.46 -12.96
CA ASN A 199 11.15 11.16 -11.89
C ASN A 199 11.49 12.62 -12.26
N CYS A 200 10.94 13.10 -13.38
CA CYS A 200 11.08 14.47 -13.85
C CYS A 200 10.11 15.41 -13.11
N SER A 201 10.56 16.63 -12.81
CA SER A 201 9.75 17.70 -12.22
C SER A 201 8.64 18.19 -13.15
N TYR A 202 8.79 17.97 -14.46
CA TYR A 202 7.80 18.32 -15.48
C TYR A 202 6.82 17.17 -15.76
N CYS A 203 6.90 16.03 -15.05
CA CYS A 203 5.89 14.98 -15.18
C CYS A 203 4.54 15.51 -14.68
N SER A 204 3.51 15.46 -15.53
CA SER A 204 2.15 15.76 -15.06
C SER A 204 1.69 14.73 -14.04
N LYS A 205 0.87 15.18 -13.10
CA LYS A 205 0.17 14.31 -12.14
C LYS A 205 -1.19 13.86 -12.67
N GLU A 206 -1.67 14.46 -13.74
CA GLU A 206 -2.94 14.14 -14.37
C GLU A 206 -2.78 12.93 -15.28
N LEU A 207 -3.71 11.99 -15.15
CA LEU A 207 -3.74 10.79 -15.98
C LEU A 207 -4.20 11.17 -17.39
N PRO A 208 -3.41 10.86 -18.43
CA PRO A 208 -3.80 11.15 -19.82
C PRO A 208 -5.01 10.30 -20.23
N GLU A 209 -5.82 10.84 -21.14
CA GLU A 209 -6.99 10.13 -21.70
C GLU A 209 -6.57 8.89 -22.49
N ASN A 210 -5.37 8.91 -23.10
CA ASN A 210 -4.78 7.77 -23.79
C ASN A 210 -3.77 7.04 -22.86
N PRO A 211 -3.99 5.75 -22.52
CA PRO A 211 -3.07 4.97 -21.69
C PRO A 211 -1.67 4.79 -22.30
N GLN A 212 -1.50 5.08 -23.59
CA GLN A 212 -0.25 4.97 -24.34
C GLN A 212 0.47 6.32 -24.51
N SER A 213 -0.04 7.39 -23.91
CA SER A 213 0.66 8.67 -23.84
C SER A 213 0.94 9.06 -22.39
N PHE A 214 1.78 10.07 -22.19
CA PHE A 214 1.93 10.77 -20.92
C PHE A 214 2.10 12.26 -21.16
N TYR A 215 1.63 13.09 -20.24
CA TYR A 215 1.75 14.54 -20.37
C TYR A 215 2.99 15.05 -19.62
N CYS A 216 3.86 15.77 -20.35
CA CYS A 216 4.98 16.52 -19.81
C CYS A 216 4.62 18.00 -19.80
N ASN A 217 4.64 18.64 -18.64
CA ASN A 217 4.37 20.08 -18.47
C ASN A 217 5.36 20.99 -19.22
N LYS A 218 6.44 20.43 -19.78
CA LYS A 218 7.42 21.15 -20.61
C LYS A 218 7.32 20.83 -22.11
N LEU A 219 6.97 19.59 -22.47
CA LEU A 219 7.01 19.10 -23.87
C LEU A 219 5.62 18.73 -24.42
N GLY A 220 4.56 18.83 -23.63
CA GLY A 220 3.21 18.43 -23.99
C GLY A 220 2.98 16.92 -23.91
N GLU A 221 2.01 16.42 -24.67
CA GLU A 221 1.68 14.99 -24.74
C GLU A 221 2.75 14.22 -25.52
N LEU A 222 3.27 13.17 -24.90
CA LEU A 222 4.35 12.33 -25.43
C LEU A 222 3.87 10.88 -25.53
N SER A 223 4.08 10.26 -26.69
CA SER A 223 3.73 8.86 -26.94
C SER A 223 4.74 7.88 -26.31
N LEU A 224 4.24 6.85 -25.63
CA LEU A 224 5.03 5.75 -25.07
C LEU A 224 5.24 4.59 -26.06
N LEU A 225 4.66 4.65 -27.27
CA LEU A 225 4.73 3.58 -28.26
C LEU A 225 6.13 3.40 -28.87
N GLU A 226 6.82 4.52 -29.13
CA GLU A 226 8.13 4.50 -29.78
C GLU A 226 9.29 4.48 -28.79
N LYS A 227 9.13 5.18 -27.66
CA LYS A 227 10.12 5.28 -26.58
C LYS A 227 9.42 5.35 -25.24
N ASN A 228 9.87 4.51 -24.31
CA ASN A 228 9.32 4.51 -22.95
C ASN A 228 9.82 5.72 -22.14
N GLY A 229 9.20 5.97 -20.98
CA GLY A 229 9.52 7.12 -20.13
C GLY A 229 10.98 7.17 -19.65
N ASN A 230 11.67 6.02 -19.55
CA ASN A 230 13.08 5.98 -19.16
C ASN A 230 13.99 6.40 -20.32
N GLU A 231 13.75 5.87 -21.53
CA GLU A 231 14.49 6.24 -22.74
C GLU A 231 14.34 7.73 -23.05
N ARG A 232 13.11 8.24 -22.96
CA ARG A 232 12.83 9.67 -23.16
C ARG A 232 13.51 10.53 -22.09
N GLY A 233 13.49 10.11 -20.83
CA GLY A 233 14.16 10.83 -19.75
C GLY A 233 15.67 10.89 -19.95
N ALA A 234 16.29 9.79 -20.40
CA ALA A 234 17.72 9.70 -20.68
C ALA A 234 18.17 10.70 -21.76
N GLU A 235 17.38 10.85 -22.82
CA GLU A 235 17.68 11.75 -23.95
C GLU A 235 17.16 13.19 -23.76
N CYS A 236 16.35 13.45 -22.72
CA CYS A 236 15.66 14.73 -22.56
C CYS A 236 16.60 15.84 -22.04
N GLN A 237 16.76 16.89 -22.85
CA GLN A 237 17.54 18.09 -22.50
C GLN A 237 16.90 18.94 -21.40
N HIS A 238 15.59 18.80 -21.18
CA HIS A 238 14.84 19.52 -20.16
C HIS A 238 14.62 18.70 -18.89
N TRP A 239 15.20 17.51 -18.78
CA TRP A 239 14.98 16.67 -17.63
C TRP A 239 15.54 17.34 -16.37
N ASN A 240 14.71 17.43 -15.34
CA ASN A 240 15.11 17.89 -14.03
C ASN A 240 14.45 17.00 -12.98
N HIS A 241 15.18 16.59 -11.96
CA HIS A 241 14.64 15.68 -10.95
C HIS A 241 13.51 16.34 -10.14
N ARG A 242 12.45 15.59 -9.83
CA ARG A 242 11.27 16.09 -9.06
C ARG A 242 11.61 16.64 -7.67
N ASN A 243 12.74 16.22 -7.10
CA ASN A 243 13.20 16.66 -5.78
C ASN A 243 14.33 17.70 -5.84
N THR A 244 14.66 18.24 -7.03
CA THR A 244 15.69 19.28 -7.14
C THR A 244 15.23 20.55 -6.37
N PRO A 245 16.03 21.08 -5.44
CA PRO A 245 15.68 22.26 -4.63
C PRO A 245 15.32 23.48 -5.49
N ALA A 246 14.40 24.30 -4.98
CA ALA A 246 13.74 25.38 -5.71
C ALA A 246 14.65 26.51 -6.20
N ASP A 247 15.90 26.61 -5.71
CA ASP A 247 16.85 27.66 -6.11
C ASP A 247 17.35 27.52 -7.56
N ASN A 248 17.09 26.38 -8.22
CA ASN A 248 17.31 26.17 -9.66
C ASN A 248 16.01 25.98 -10.46
N LYS A 249 14.87 26.50 -9.96
CA LYS A 249 13.60 26.58 -10.73
C LYS A 249 13.55 27.80 -11.65
N SER A 250 14.67 28.26 -12.18
CA SER A 250 14.72 29.33 -13.17
C SER A 250 14.42 28.74 -14.55
N GLN A 251 13.13 28.55 -14.80
CA GLN A 251 12.41 28.61 -16.10
C GLN A 251 11.18 27.69 -16.06
N GLN A 252 10.20 28.05 -15.23
CA GLN A 252 8.82 27.82 -15.68
C GLN A 252 8.71 28.48 -17.06
N PRO A 253 8.24 27.76 -18.09
CA PRO A 253 8.02 28.40 -19.38
C PRO A 253 7.01 29.54 -19.17
N GLU A 254 7.29 30.71 -19.76
CA GLU A 254 6.39 31.88 -19.70
C GLU A 254 4.99 31.55 -20.29
N THR A 255 4.89 30.46 -21.05
CA THR A 255 3.67 29.97 -21.69
C THR A 255 3.57 28.45 -21.58
N PHE A 256 2.34 27.91 -21.55
CA PHE A 256 2.07 26.47 -21.67
C PHE A 256 0.96 26.25 -22.71
N ASN A 257 0.94 25.08 -23.34
CA ASN A 257 -0.09 24.74 -24.32
C ASN A 257 -1.28 24.06 -23.60
N LEU A 258 -2.49 24.51 -23.90
CA LEU A 258 -3.73 23.90 -23.46
C LEU A 258 -4.53 23.48 -24.71
N ASN A 259 -4.74 22.18 -24.89
CA ASN A 259 -5.55 21.65 -26.00
C ASN A 259 -7.02 21.61 -25.58
N VAL A 260 -7.85 22.48 -26.14
CA VAL A 260 -9.29 22.53 -25.87
C VAL A 260 -10.06 22.26 -27.16
N GLN A 261 -11.01 21.34 -27.12
CA GLN A 261 -11.99 21.16 -28.20
C GLN A 261 -13.14 22.15 -28.01
N LEU A 262 -13.19 23.17 -28.86
CA LEU A 262 -14.27 24.18 -28.85
C LEU A 262 -15.32 23.86 -29.91
N PRO A 263 -16.62 24.13 -29.66
CA PRO A 263 -17.66 24.02 -30.67
C PRO A 263 -17.32 24.82 -31.94
N SER A 264 -17.53 24.21 -33.12
CA SER A 264 -17.15 24.79 -34.43
C SER A 264 -17.78 26.15 -34.72
N HIS A 265 -18.98 26.41 -34.19
CA HIS A 265 -19.66 27.70 -34.36
C HIS A 265 -18.94 28.87 -33.66
N LEU A 266 -18.06 28.61 -32.70
CA LEU A 266 -17.28 29.64 -32.02
C LEU A 266 -16.08 30.12 -32.85
N GLN A 267 -15.63 29.33 -33.82
CA GLN A 267 -14.48 29.68 -34.65
C GLN A 267 -14.62 31.05 -35.36
N PRO A 268 -15.71 31.35 -36.10
CA PRO A 268 -15.87 32.66 -36.73
C PRO A 268 -16.01 33.78 -35.69
N LEU A 269 -16.70 33.54 -34.58
CA LEU A 269 -16.91 34.53 -33.52
C LEU A 269 -15.59 34.95 -32.85
N ILE A 270 -14.73 33.98 -32.56
CA ILE A 270 -13.40 34.23 -31.98
C ILE A 270 -12.51 34.97 -33.00
N GLN A 271 -12.57 34.59 -34.28
CA GLN A 271 -11.81 35.28 -35.33
C GLN A 271 -12.21 36.74 -35.48
N ASP A 272 -13.50 37.03 -35.47
CA ASP A 272 -14.00 38.40 -35.58
C ASP A 272 -13.71 39.22 -34.32
N ALA A 273 -13.82 38.62 -33.13
CA ALA A 273 -13.48 39.28 -31.86
C ALA A 273 -11.98 39.60 -31.75
N ALA A 274 -11.12 38.67 -32.17
CA ALA A 274 -9.67 38.86 -32.25
C ALA A 274 -9.33 40.01 -33.22
N ARG A 275 -9.95 40.00 -34.42
CA ARG A 275 -9.77 41.06 -35.43
C ARG A 275 -10.22 42.42 -34.91
N ALA A 276 -11.38 42.50 -34.26
CA ALA A 276 -11.91 43.73 -33.68
C ALA A 276 -11.00 44.29 -32.56
N SER A 277 -10.33 43.41 -31.84
CA SER A 277 -9.39 43.77 -30.77
C SER A 277 -7.97 44.05 -31.27
N GLY A 278 -7.69 43.86 -32.57
CA GLY A 278 -6.35 43.98 -33.15
C GLY A 278 -5.35 42.92 -32.65
N LEU A 279 -5.82 41.82 -32.07
CA LEU A 279 -5.00 40.74 -31.52
C LEU A 279 -5.01 39.52 -32.42
N ILE A 280 -3.95 38.71 -32.35
CA ILE A 280 -3.99 37.36 -32.93
C ILE A 280 -4.90 36.46 -32.07
N ILE A 281 -5.47 35.42 -32.68
CA ILE A 281 -6.46 34.55 -32.03
C ILE A 281 -5.96 34.00 -30.68
N SER A 282 -4.70 33.55 -30.61
CA SER A 282 -4.11 33.00 -29.39
C SER A 282 -3.98 34.03 -28.26
N GLU A 283 -3.59 35.27 -28.59
CA GLU A 283 -3.48 36.36 -27.61
C GLU A 283 -4.85 36.81 -27.13
N TRP A 284 -5.83 36.87 -28.04
CA TRP A 284 -7.20 37.21 -27.68
C TRP A 284 -7.80 36.17 -26.73
N VAL A 285 -7.62 34.88 -27.02
CA VAL A 285 -8.08 33.79 -26.15
C VAL A 285 -7.39 33.85 -24.79
N ALA A 286 -6.07 34.06 -24.76
CA ALA A 286 -5.34 34.20 -23.49
C ALA A 286 -5.85 35.37 -22.65
N LYS A 287 -6.12 36.52 -23.27
CA LYS A 287 -6.69 37.69 -22.61
C LYS A 287 -8.09 37.43 -22.06
N ALA A 288 -8.96 36.78 -22.85
CA ALA A 288 -10.31 36.44 -22.42
C ALA A 288 -10.31 35.49 -21.19
N ILE A 289 -9.38 34.53 -21.14
CA ILE A 289 -9.20 33.64 -19.98
C ILE A 289 -8.73 34.43 -18.76
N GLN A 290 -7.78 35.37 -18.92
CA GLN A 290 -7.31 36.21 -17.82
C GLN A 290 -8.44 37.09 -17.24
N GLU A 291 -9.24 37.71 -18.09
CA GLU A 291 -10.38 38.54 -17.66
C GLU A 291 -11.44 37.71 -16.91
N ALA A 292 -11.73 36.50 -17.38
CA ALA A 292 -12.67 35.60 -16.72
C ALA A 292 -12.19 35.17 -15.32
N LEU A 293 -10.89 34.87 -15.17
CA LEU A 293 -10.31 34.48 -13.88
C LEU A 293 -10.26 35.65 -12.88
N LEU A 294 -10.03 36.88 -13.37
CA LEU A 294 -10.08 38.08 -12.53
C LEU A 294 -11.51 38.41 -12.07
N ALA A 295 -12.52 38.09 -12.89
CA ALA A 295 -13.92 38.31 -12.52
C ALA A 295 -14.39 37.37 -11.41
N THR A 296 -13.88 36.14 -11.33
CA THR A 296 -14.23 35.16 -10.28
C THR A 296 -13.68 35.50 -8.89
N ASP A 297 -12.53 36.16 -8.80
CA ASP A 297 -11.95 36.58 -7.51
C ASP A 297 -12.72 37.74 -6.86
N VAL A 298 -13.43 38.56 -7.66
CA VAL A 298 -14.19 39.70 -7.15
C VAL A 298 -15.53 39.27 -6.53
N THR A 299 -16.13 38.18 -7.04
CA THR A 299 -17.42 37.68 -6.55
C THR A 299 -17.32 36.98 -5.19
N ASP A 300 -16.17 36.41 -4.83
CA ASP A 300 -15.97 35.70 -3.55
C ASP A 300 -15.77 36.65 -2.35
N VAL A 301 -15.49 37.94 -2.61
CA VAL A 301 -15.30 38.96 -1.57
C VAL A 301 -16.61 39.68 -1.23
N THR A 302 -17.59 39.71 -2.14
CA THR A 302 -18.86 40.42 -1.94
C THR A 302 -19.92 39.65 -1.16
N ASP A 303 -19.75 38.34 -0.95
CA ASP A 303 -20.72 37.50 -0.21
C ASP A 303 -20.42 37.40 1.31
N LEU A 304 -19.41 38.10 1.83
CA LEU A 304 -19.04 38.10 3.26
C LEU A 304 -19.34 39.41 4.00
N THR A 305 -20.01 40.39 3.39
CA THR A 305 -20.32 41.69 4.03
C THR A 305 -21.80 42.00 4.22
N ASP A 306 -22.71 41.03 4.04
CA ASP A 306 -24.13 41.17 4.43
C ASP A 306 -24.57 39.96 5.27
N ASN A 307 -24.24 39.96 6.56
CA ASN A 307 -25.01 39.32 7.64
C ASN A 307 -24.61 39.86 9.01
#